data_AF-A0A6A4KS18-F1
#
_entry.id   AF-A0A6A4KS18-F1
#
_cell.length_a   1.000
_cell.length_b   1.000
_cell.length_c   1.000
_cell.angle_alpha   90.00
_cell.angle_beta   90.00
_cell.angle_gamma   90.00
#
_symmetry.space_group_name_H-M   'P 1'
#
loop_
_entity.id
_entity.type
_entity.pdbx_description
1 polymer ?
#
loop_
_entity_poly.entity_id
_entity_poly.type
_entity_poly.pdbx_seq_one_letter_code
_entity_poly.pdbx_strand_id
1 'polypeptide(L)'
;MELDHVVEELEKIAVVNLLQQRSIISLIGNVQRSSLILEKVFRVLRTNGVNVQMISQGASKVNISLIVNDSEAEQCVKALHSAFFSSDGSHLDEECGSQNGSVSISAN
;
A
#
# COMPACT_ATOMS: atom_id res chain seq x y z
N MET A 1 22.51 20.70 -6.32
CA MET A 1 22.55 21.67 -7.45
C MET A 1 21.47 21.37 -8.48
N GLU A 2 21.39 20.16 -9.07
CA GLU A 2 20.35 19.89 -10.08
C GLU A 2 18.93 19.79 -9.50
N LEU A 3 18.77 19.09 -8.37
CA LEU A 3 17.47 18.95 -7.72
C LEU A 3 16.93 20.27 -7.13
N ASP A 4 17.84 21.10 -6.61
CA ASP A 4 17.49 22.42 -6.05
C ASP A 4 16.91 23.34 -7.13
N HIS A 5 17.48 23.31 -8.34
CA HIS A 5 16.95 24.05 -9.49
C HIS A 5 15.56 23.56 -9.89
N VAL A 6 15.31 22.24 -9.88
CA VAL A 6 13.98 21.68 -10.22
C VAL A 6 12.93 22.14 -9.21
N VAL A 7 13.28 22.19 -7.92
CA VAL A 7 12.39 22.69 -6.87
C VAL A 7 12.06 24.17 -7.09
N GLU A 8 13.06 25.03 -7.32
CA GLU A 8 12.84 26.46 -7.59
C GLU A 8 11.90 26.72 -8.78
N GLU A 9 12.01 25.95 -9.85
CA GLU A 9 11.13 26.10 -11.02
C GLU A 9 9.69 25.65 -10.73
N LEU A 10 9.51 24.55 -10.00
CA LEU A 10 8.18 24.04 -9.65
C LEU A 10 7.48 24.91 -8.59
N GLU A 11 8.24 25.55 -7.70
CA GLU A 11 7.71 26.45 -6.67
C GLU A 11 7.03 27.71 -7.26
N LYS A 12 7.35 28.07 -8.51
CA LYS A 12 6.68 29.18 -9.22
C LYS A 12 5.20 28.90 -9.49
N ILE A 13 4.78 27.63 -9.51
CA ILE A 13 3.43 27.22 -9.91
C ILE A 13 2.71 26.35 -8.87
N ALA A 14 3.40 25.83 -7.86
CA ALA A 14 2.84 24.96 -6.83
C ALA A 14 3.66 24.99 -5.52
N VAL A 15 3.10 24.46 -4.44
CA VAL A 15 3.86 24.19 -3.21
C VAL A 15 4.60 22.86 -3.40
N VAL A 16 5.92 22.86 -3.18
CA VAL A 16 6.79 21.71 -3.45
C VAL A 16 7.38 21.18 -2.14
N ASN A 17 7.24 19.86 -1.91
CA ASN A 17 7.82 19.19 -0.77
C ASN A 17 8.71 18.03 -1.25
N LEU A 18 9.97 18.05 -0.84
CA LEU A 18 10.95 17.02 -1.19
C LEU A 18 11.07 16.01 -0.04
N LEU A 19 10.68 14.77 -0.30
CA LEU A 19 10.78 13.66 0.64
C LEU A 19 11.91 12.71 0.21
N GLN A 20 12.95 12.62 1.03
CA GLN A 20 14.08 11.71 0.82
C GLN A 20 13.89 10.41 1.61
N GLN A 21 14.79 9.43 1.43
CA GLN A 21 14.80 8.16 2.18
C GLN A 21 13.47 7.41 2.04
N ARG A 22 13.12 7.13 0.78
CA ARG A 22 11.94 6.38 0.40
C ARG A 22 12.35 5.22 -0.48
N SER A 23 11.70 4.07 -0.31
CA SER A 23 11.84 2.95 -1.22
C SER A 23 10.54 2.70 -1.97
N ILE A 24 10.68 2.19 -3.19
CA ILE A 24 9.56 1.72 -4.00
C ILE A 24 9.50 0.20 -3.90
N ILE A 25 8.35 -0.34 -3.51
CA ILE A 25 8.04 -1.76 -3.55
C ILE A 25 7.08 -2.00 -4.72
N SER A 26 7.49 -2.81 -5.69
CA SER A 26 6.68 -3.15 -6.86
C SER A 26 6.10 -4.55 -6.72
N LEU A 27 4.77 -4.64 -6.75
CA LEU A 27 4.01 -5.87 -6.73
C LEU A 27 3.63 -6.24 -8.15
N ILE A 28 4.18 -7.36 -8.63
CA ILE A 28 3.95 -7.87 -9.98
C ILE A 28 3.04 -9.10 -9.91
N GLY A 29 1.87 -9.04 -10.56
CA GLY A 29 0.88 -10.11 -10.48
C GLY A 29 -0.22 -10.06 -11.54
N ASN A 30 -1.15 -11.02 -11.47
CA ASN A 30 -2.25 -11.12 -12.42
C ASN A 30 -3.35 -10.06 -12.15
N VAL A 31 -3.67 -9.28 -13.18
CA VAL A 31 -4.66 -8.19 -13.19
C VAL A 31 -6.05 -8.58 -12.70
N GLN A 32 -6.47 -9.82 -12.96
CA GLN A 32 -7.81 -10.30 -12.65
C GLN A 32 -8.05 -10.44 -11.14
N ARG A 33 -6.98 -10.52 -10.35
CA ARG A 33 -7.01 -10.63 -8.89
C ARG A 33 -6.41 -9.41 -8.19
N SER A 34 -6.27 -8.28 -8.89
CA SER A 34 -5.63 -7.07 -8.36
C SER A 34 -6.23 -6.59 -7.04
N SER A 35 -7.56 -6.61 -6.88
CA SER A 35 -8.23 -6.24 -5.62
C SER A 35 -7.87 -7.16 -4.45
N LEU A 36 -7.85 -8.49 -4.68
CA LEU A 36 -7.49 -9.48 -3.65
C LEU A 36 -6.02 -9.38 -3.25
N ILE A 37 -5.14 -9.12 -4.24
CA ILE A 37 -3.71 -8.90 -4.01
C ILE A 37 -3.53 -7.66 -3.14
N LEU A 38 -4.18 -6.55 -3.48
CA LEU A 38 -4.12 -5.30 -2.71
C LEU A 38 -4.65 -5.46 -1.28
N GLU A 39 -5.79 -6.15 -1.10
CA GLU A 39 -6.36 -6.41 0.22
C GLU A 39 -5.35 -7.16 1.12
N LYS A 40 -4.76 -8.24 0.59
CA LYS A 40 -3.75 -9.03 1.31
C LYS A 40 -2.50 -8.20 1.62
N VAL A 41 -2.03 -7.39 0.68
CA VAL A 41 -0.90 -6.48 0.85
C VAL A 41 -1.16 -5.49 1.98
N PHE A 42 -2.28 -4.75 1.93
CA PHE A 42 -2.59 -3.75 2.95
C PHE A 42 -2.82 -4.37 4.33
N ARG A 43 -3.38 -5.59 4.39
CA ARG A 43 -3.48 -6.34 5.65
C ARG A 43 -2.10 -6.64 6.24
N VAL A 44 -1.14 -7.10 5.43
CA VAL A 44 0.23 -7.37 5.87
C VAL A 44 0.92 -6.09 6.34
N LEU A 45 0.86 -5.02 5.55
CA LEU A 45 1.53 -3.75 5.87
C LEU A 45 0.96 -3.13 7.16
N ARG A 46 -0.37 -3.12 7.32
CA ARG A 46 -1.03 -2.64 8.54
C ARG A 46 -0.61 -3.43 9.77
N THR A 47 -0.55 -4.76 9.67
CA THR A 47 -0.15 -5.64 10.79
C THR A 47 1.30 -5.42 11.20
N ASN A 48 2.16 -5.01 10.27
CA ASN A 48 3.57 -4.68 10.51
C ASN A 48 3.79 -3.21 10.91
N GLY A 49 2.73 -2.41 11.06
CA GLY A 49 2.83 -1.00 11.41
C GLY A 49 3.43 -0.11 10.32
N VAL A 50 3.46 -0.58 9.07
CA VAL A 50 4.06 0.15 7.95
C VAL A 50 3.07 1.18 7.40
N ASN A 51 3.53 2.41 7.23
CA ASN A 51 2.76 3.46 6.59
C ASN A 51 3.10 3.61 5.10
N VAL A 52 2.11 3.38 4.23
CA VAL A 52 2.26 3.59 2.78
C VAL A 52 2.04 5.07 2.47
N GLN A 53 3.02 5.69 1.83
CA GLN A 53 3.03 7.13 1.56
C GLN A 53 2.47 7.47 0.18
N MET A 54 2.62 6.55 -0.76
CA MET A 54 2.08 6.70 -2.11
C MET A 54 1.77 5.33 -2.69
N ILE A 55 0.71 5.27 -3.50
CA ILE A 55 0.33 4.11 -4.29
C ILE A 55 0.25 4.59 -5.73
N SER A 56 0.87 3.84 -6.65
CA SER A 56 0.77 4.07 -8.08
C SER A 56 0.43 2.76 -8.78
N GLN A 57 -0.71 2.73 -9.48
CA GLN A 57 -1.16 1.60 -10.27
C GLN A 57 -1.41 2.09 -11.70
N GLY A 58 -0.64 1.56 -12.66
CA GLY A 58 -0.80 1.89 -14.07
C GLY A 58 -1.96 1.16 -14.74
N ALA A 59 -2.24 1.52 -16.01
CA ALA A 59 -3.32 0.93 -16.81
C ALA A 59 -3.18 -0.60 -17.02
N SER A 60 -1.94 -1.09 -17.03
CA SER A 60 -1.65 -2.52 -17.21
C SER A 60 -2.15 -3.38 -16.03
N LYS A 61 -2.49 -2.83 -14.85
CA LYS A 61 -2.93 -3.56 -13.63
C LYS A 61 -2.01 -4.71 -13.15
N VAL A 62 -0.93 -5.00 -13.88
CA VAL A 62 0.05 -6.06 -13.58
C VAL A 62 1.06 -5.58 -12.55
N ASN A 63 1.33 -4.27 -12.52
CA ASN A 63 2.27 -3.65 -11.58
C ASN A 63 1.55 -2.65 -10.68
N ILE A 64 1.75 -2.80 -9.37
CA ILE A 64 1.34 -1.86 -8.35
C ILE A 64 2.58 -1.47 -7.57
N SER A 65 2.90 -0.17 -7.56
CA SER A 65 4.05 0.37 -6.85
C SER A 65 3.60 1.10 -5.58
N LEU A 66 4.27 0.80 -4.48
CA LEU A 66 4.04 1.40 -3.17
C LEU A 66 5.30 2.15 -2.73
N ILE A 67 5.14 3.32 -2.12
CA ILE A 67 6.24 4.06 -1.50
C ILE A 67 6.15 3.92 0.02
N VAL A 68 7.25 3.50 0.64
CA VAL A 68 7.42 3.35 2.10
C VAL A 68 8.67 4.09 2.57
N ASN A 69 8.87 4.23 3.89
CA ASN A 69 10.15 4.71 4.39
C ASN A 69 11.25 3.68 4.10
N ASP A 70 12.44 4.16 3.77
CA ASP A 70 13.56 3.28 3.41
C ASP A 70 13.94 2.31 4.54
N SER A 71 13.84 2.77 5.79
CA SER A 71 14.06 1.97 7.00
C SER A 71 13.09 0.78 7.16
N GLU A 72 11.92 0.84 6.53
CA GLU A 72 10.86 -0.18 6.65
C GLU A 72 10.89 -1.18 5.49
N ALA A 73 11.59 -0.84 4.40
CA ALA A 73 11.49 -1.54 3.12
C ALA A 73 11.86 -3.03 3.20
N GLU A 74 12.95 -3.36 3.89
CA GLU A 74 13.40 -4.75 4.02
C GLU A 74 12.37 -5.62 4.76
N GLN A 75 11.82 -5.12 5.87
CA GLN A 75 10.78 -5.81 6.62
C GLN A 75 9.51 -5.97 5.77
N CYS A 76 9.10 -4.92 5.06
CA CYS A 76 7.93 -4.97 4.18
C CYS A 76 8.06 -6.08 3.14
N VAL A 77 9.21 -6.14 2.45
CA VAL A 77 9.45 -7.15 1.42
C VAL A 77 9.42 -8.55 2.01
N LYS A 78 10.07 -8.79 3.17
CA LYS A 78 10.06 -10.10 3.85
C LYS A 78 8.66 -10.53 4.29
N ALA A 79 7.88 -9.60 4.85
CA ALA A 79 6.52 -9.87 5.31
C ALA A 79 5.57 -10.17 4.14
N LEU A 80 5.65 -9.37 3.07
CA LEU A 80 4.88 -9.60 1.84
C LEU A 80 5.29 -10.93 1.20
N HIS A 81 6.58 -11.21 1.07
CA HIS A 81 7.06 -12.46 0.53
C HIS A 81 6.54 -13.67 1.33
N SER A 82 6.62 -13.62 2.66
CA SER A 82 6.06 -14.69 3.51
C SER A 82 4.57 -14.85 3.30
N ALA A 83 3.81 -13.74 3.24
CA ALA A 83 2.37 -13.82 3.04
C ALA A 83 1.98 -14.45 1.70
N PHE A 84 2.73 -14.19 0.62
CA PHE A 84 2.41 -14.70 -0.72
C PHE A 84 3.00 -16.07 -1.04
N PHE A 85 4.15 -16.43 -0.46
CA PHE A 85 4.94 -17.59 -0.88
C PHE A 85 5.26 -18.59 0.24
N SER A 86 5.00 -18.28 1.52
CA SER A 86 5.09 -19.32 2.56
C SER A 86 3.97 -20.33 2.35
N SER A 87 4.34 -21.61 2.39
CA SER A 87 3.57 -22.76 1.94
C SER A 87 2.41 -23.15 2.86
N ASP A 88 1.45 -22.24 3.06
CA ASP A 88 0.13 -22.58 3.60
C ASP A 88 -0.92 -22.49 2.49
N GLY A 89 -1.04 -23.60 1.76
CA GLY A 89 -2.06 -23.82 0.75
C GLY A 89 -3.44 -24.11 1.36
N SER A 90 -4.01 -23.21 2.17
CA SER A 90 -5.35 -23.43 2.72
C SER A 90 -6.21 -22.16 2.78
N HIS A 91 -7.36 -22.26 2.10
CA HIS A 91 -8.59 -21.47 2.16
C HIS A 91 -8.49 -19.94 2.31
N LEU A 92 -8.79 -19.25 1.21
CA LEU A 92 -9.30 -17.89 1.24
C LEU A 92 -10.81 -17.94 0.92
N ASP A 93 -11.58 -18.45 1.87
CA ASP A 93 -13.00 -18.16 1.98
C ASP A 93 -13.24 -17.81 3.46
N GLU A 94 -13.06 -16.55 3.82
CA GLU A 94 -13.76 -16.00 4.98
C GLU A 94 -14.49 -14.74 4.56
N GLU A 95 -15.81 -14.86 4.65
CA GLU A 95 -16.82 -13.86 4.38
C GLU A 95 -16.55 -12.59 5.21
N CYS A 96 -16.62 -11.44 4.56
CA CYS A 96 -16.81 -10.17 5.25
C CYS A 96 -18.22 -10.15 5.85
N GLY A 97 -18.37 -10.71 7.05
CA GLY A 97 -19.57 -10.58 7.87
C GLY A 97 -19.72 -9.13 8.32
N SER A 98 -20.59 -8.41 7.63
CA SER A 98 -21.03 -7.05 7.95
C SER A 98 -21.57 -6.99 9.39
N GLN A 99 -20.79 -6.46 10.34
CA GLN A 99 -21.31 -6.03 11.64
C GLN A 99 -22.03 -4.68 11.43
N ASN A 100 -23.32 -4.76 11.14
CA ASN A 100 -24.19 -3.60 11.16
C ASN A 100 -24.33 -3.12 12.61
N GLY A 101 -23.82 -1.92 12.89
CA GLY A 101 -24.05 -1.23 14.16
C GLY A 101 -25.54 -1.02 14.40
N SER A 102 -26.08 -1.69 15.40
CA SER A 102 -27.40 -1.40 15.96
C SER A 102 -27.32 -0.11 16.77
N VAL A 103 -27.65 1.02 16.15
CA VAL A 103 -27.95 2.25 16.88
C VAL A 103 -29.29 2.04 17.59
N SER A 104 -29.25 1.96 18.92
CA SER A 104 -30.44 1.94 19.76
C SER A 104 -30.97 3.37 19.88
N ILE A 105 -32.10 3.67 19.24
CA ILE A 105 -32.79 4.94 19.39
C ILE A 105 -33.68 4.82 20.64
N SER A 106 -33.30 5.51 21.71
CA SER A 106 -34.15 5.66 22.91
C SER A 106 -35.20 6.74 22.62
N ALA A 107 -36.48 6.36 22.62
CA ALA A 107 -37.59 7.29 22.52
C ALA A 107 -37.88 7.88 23.91
N ASN A 108 -37.95 9.21 23.96
CA ASN A 108 -38.42 9.98 25.10
C ASN A 108 -39.94 10.09 25.08
#